data_AF-A0A2C8YEK5-F1
#
_entry.id   AF-A0A2C8YEK5-F1
#
_cell.length_a   1.000
_cell.length_b   1.000
_cell.length_c   1.000
_cell.angle_alpha   90.00
_cell.angle_beta   90.00
_cell.angle_gamma   90.00
#
_symmetry.space_group_name_H-M   'P 1'
#
loop_
_entity.id
_entity.type
_entity.pdbx_description
1 polymer ?
#
loop_
_entity_poly.entity_id
_entity_poly.type
_entity_poly.pdbx_seq_one_letter_code
_entity_poly.pdbx_strand_id
1 'polypeptide(L)'
;MLRSAVRRATESLPAVMQIVAAAVASYSIAHFVLGHPTPFIAVTVTITSLGLTRDARPRRVFDNALGVTIGITLSGLMVLVVGKGVWQIALVLFVVLLVSRAFSPNPAFAVAAAVQSGIVVIVPDPSGMAFTRSLDAIVAGVVALLATALIPRNPNRDASRERRRLFAAVGEGTASVVDCLRDADEAAGELGLTRLRRTQPHIDAWTTSLESAIAVAKISPFLRARLPELHRDVRFLAAAELASRHLRTLARRAEFLVRDGVKRPALAEIVARLATGLRLIGEEADDPQVSGAARSLLTDAARQLDPSIIVPDGHVTDQAMVLMLRPLAVDLLVGTGMPIEEARALLPEV
;
A
#
# COMPACT_ATOMS: atom_id res chain seq x y z
N MET A 1 -21.67 -9.00 12.78
CA MET A 1 -21.55 -9.22 11.31
C MET A 1 -22.17 -8.09 10.47
N LEU A 2 -23.38 -7.60 10.79
CA LEU A 2 -24.02 -6.53 10.01
C LEU A 2 -23.23 -5.21 9.99
N ARG A 3 -22.74 -4.75 11.15
CA ARG A 3 -21.90 -3.53 11.24
C ARG A 3 -20.62 -3.60 10.41
N SER A 4 -19.99 -4.77 10.33
CA SER A 4 -18.78 -4.95 9.51
C SER A 4 -19.11 -5.02 8.01
N ALA A 5 -20.25 -5.59 7.63
CA ALA A 5 -20.73 -5.57 6.24
C ALA A 5 -21.08 -4.15 5.76
N VAL A 6 -21.82 -3.39 6.57
CA VAL A 6 -22.16 -1.98 6.28
C VAL A 6 -20.90 -1.12 6.17
N ARG A 7 -19.92 -1.33 7.06
CA ARG A 7 -18.63 -0.63 6.98
C ARG A 7 -17.89 -0.94 5.67
N ARG A 8 -17.82 -2.19 5.23
CA ARG A 8 -17.18 -2.55 3.96
C ARG A 8 -17.88 -1.91 2.75
N ALA A 9 -19.21 -1.90 2.74
CA ALA A 9 -19.99 -1.30 1.66
C ALA A 9 -19.80 0.22 1.60
N THR A 10 -19.86 0.89 2.75
CA THR A 10 -19.66 2.35 2.85
C THR A 10 -18.23 2.76 2.50
N GLU A 11 -17.21 2.00 2.94
CA GLU A 11 -15.81 2.21 2.54
C GLU A 11 -15.59 2.01 1.02
N SER A 12 -16.40 1.16 0.37
CA SER A 12 -16.30 0.88 -1.08
C SER A 12 -17.14 1.83 -1.94
N LEU A 13 -17.98 2.67 -1.35
CA LEU A 13 -18.96 3.51 -2.07
C LEU A 13 -18.31 4.40 -3.16
N PRO A 14 -17.16 5.07 -2.92
CA PRO A 14 -16.51 5.86 -3.96
C PRO A 14 -16.08 5.02 -5.17
N ALA A 15 -15.53 3.83 -4.93
CA ALA A 15 -15.11 2.91 -5.98
C ALA A 15 -16.33 2.38 -6.76
N VAL A 16 -17.42 2.04 -6.06
CA VAL A 16 -18.68 1.60 -6.69
C VAL A 16 -19.24 2.68 -7.60
N MET A 17 -19.33 3.93 -7.12
CA MET A 17 -19.84 5.05 -7.92
C MET A 17 -19.01 5.29 -9.18
N GLN A 18 -17.69 5.21 -9.08
CA GLN A 18 -16.81 5.30 -10.24
C GLN A 18 -17.04 4.17 -11.24
N ILE A 19 -17.14 2.92 -10.77
CA ILE A 19 -17.38 1.76 -11.64
C ILE A 19 -18.72 1.90 -12.36
N VAL A 20 -19.77 2.30 -11.63
CA VAL A 20 -21.11 2.52 -12.21
C VAL A 20 -21.05 3.62 -13.26
N ALA A 21 -20.46 4.77 -12.96
CA ALA A 21 -20.33 5.87 -13.91
C ALA A 21 -19.53 5.47 -15.16
N ALA A 22 -18.41 4.77 -14.98
CA ALA A 22 -17.58 4.29 -16.08
C ALA A 22 -18.29 3.24 -16.93
N ALA A 23 -18.99 2.29 -16.31
CA ALA A 23 -19.73 1.25 -17.02
C ALA A 23 -20.89 1.85 -17.83
N VAL A 24 -21.62 2.81 -17.27
CA VAL A 24 -22.69 3.54 -17.97
C VAL A 24 -22.12 4.36 -19.13
N ALA A 25 -20.98 5.03 -18.94
CA ALA A 25 -20.33 5.77 -20.02
C ALA A 25 -19.85 4.85 -21.15
N SER A 26 -19.19 3.74 -20.80
CA SER A 26 -18.72 2.71 -21.75
C SER A 26 -19.87 2.14 -22.57
N TYR A 27 -20.96 1.74 -21.91
CA TYR A 27 -22.20 1.30 -22.55
C TYR A 27 -22.76 2.36 -23.49
N SER A 28 -22.87 3.62 -23.01
CA SER A 28 -23.48 4.71 -23.79
C SER A 28 -22.67 5.02 -25.05
N ILE A 29 -21.35 4.99 -24.97
CA ILE A 29 -20.47 5.18 -26.13
C ILE A 29 -20.69 4.03 -27.13
N ALA A 30 -20.63 2.79 -26.68
CA ALA A 30 -20.81 1.64 -27.57
C ALA A 30 -22.22 1.59 -28.20
N HIS A 31 -23.25 1.92 -27.43
CA HIS A 31 -24.64 1.87 -27.89
C HIS A 31 -25.00 3.06 -28.79
N PHE A 32 -24.83 4.29 -28.31
CA PHE A 32 -25.32 5.48 -28.99
C PHE A 32 -24.33 6.04 -30.03
N VAL A 33 -23.03 5.85 -29.85
CA VAL A 33 -22.00 6.38 -30.77
C VAL A 33 -21.61 5.34 -31.82
N LEU A 34 -21.37 4.09 -31.40
CA LEU A 34 -20.98 3.01 -32.32
C LEU A 34 -22.17 2.23 -32.89
N GLY A 35 -23.38 2.44 -32.37
CA GLY A 35 -24.59 1.78 -32.85
C GLY A 35 -24.69 0.30 -32.49
N HIS A 36 -23.94 -0.17 -31.49
CA HIS A 36 -23.98 -1.57 -31.09
C HIS A 36 -25.30 -1.89 -30.36
N PRO A 37 -26.07 -2.90 -30.80
CA PRO A 37 -27.40 -3.17 -30.24
C PRO A 37 -27.34 -3.69 -28.79
N THR A 38 -26.32 -4.48 -28.46
CA THR A 38 -26.16 -5.14 -27.15
C THR A 38 -24.70 -5.09 -26.68
N PRO A 39 -24.16 -3.92 -26.27
CA PRO A 39 -22.76 -3.78 -25.89
C PRO A 39 -22.48 -4.29 -24.47
N PHE A 40 -22.74 -5.58 -24.26
CA PHE A 40 -22.59 -6.25 -22.98
C PHE A 40 -21.11 -6.30 -22.54
N ILE A 41 -20.21 -6.55 -23.49
CA ILE A 41 -18.77 -6.60 -23.25
C ILE A 41 -18.24 -5.24 -22.78
N ALA A 42 -18.79 -4.14 -23.31
CA ALA A 42 -18.40 -2.79 -22.91
C ALA A 42 -18.64 -2.57 -21.40
N VAL A 43 -19.72 -3.13 -20.86
CA VAL A 43 -20.05 -3.06 -19.42
C VAL A 43 -19.17 -4.02 -18.61
N THR A 44 -19.11 -5.30 -18.98
CA THR A 44 -18.42 -6.32 -18.17
C THR A 44 -16.91 -6.08 -18.11
N VAL A 45 -16.29 -5.65 -19.21
CA VAL A 45 -14.87 -5.35 -19.26
C VAL A 45 -14.56 -4.12 -18.42
N THR A 46 -15.39 -3.07 -18.43
CA THR A 46 -15.16 -1.89 -17.57
C THR A 46 -15.24 -2.25 -16.09
N ILE A 47 -16.24 -3.05 -15.69
CA ILE A 47 -16.41 -3.48 -14.29
C ILE A 47 -15.23 -4.34 -13.83
N THR A 48 -14.84 -5.34 -14.63
CA THR A 48 -13.74 -6.25 -14.29
C THR A 48 -12.38 -5.55 -14.34
N SER A 49 -12.18 -4.59 -15.26
CA SER A 49 -10.96 -3.79 -15.38
C SER A 49 -10.73 -2.85 -14.21
N LEU A 50 -11.78 -2.17 -13.74
CA LEU A 50 -11.69 -1.24 -12.62
C LEU A 50 -11.65 -1.95 -11.26
N GLY A 51 -12.45 -3.01 -11.08
CA GLY A 51 -12.53 -3.81 -9.86
C GLY A 51 -12.85 -3.02 -8.58
N LEU A 52 -13.09 -3.73 -7.48
CA LEU A 52 -13.25 -3.13 -6.14
C LEU A 52 -11.94 -3.07 -5.34
N THR A 53 -10.83 -3.51 -5.92
CA THR A 53 -9.54 -3.55 -5.22
C THR A 53 -9.01 -2.15 -4.94
N ARG A 54 -8.40 -1.97 -3.76
CA ARG A 54 -7.78 -0.71 -3.33
C ARG A 54 -6.62 -0.27 -4.21
N ASP A 55 -5.91 -1.23 -4.81
CA ASP A 55 -4.84 -0.95 -5.76
C ASP A 55 -5.44 -0.62 -7.13
N ALA A 56 -5.66 0.67 -7.37
CA ALA A 56 -6.21 1.24 -8.60
C ALA A 56 -5.11 1.79 -9.52
N ARG A 57 -3.90 1.20 -9.49
CA ARG A 57 -2.81 1.65 -10.37
C ARG A 57 -3.26 1.62 -11.83
N PRO A 58 -3.07 2.72 -12.59
CA PRO A 58 -3.46 2.78 -14.01
C PRO A 58 -2.85 1.66 -14.84
N ARG A 59 -1.61 1.25 -14.54
CA ARG A 59 -0.95 0.13 -15.20
C ARG A 59 -1.70 -1.19 -15.02
N ARG A 60 -2.24 -1.47 -13.83
CA ARG A 60 -3.04 -2.69 -13.62
C ARG A 60 -4.35 -2.66 -14.38
N VAL A 61 -5.02 -1.50 -14.41
CA VAL A 61 -6.24 -1.32 -15.20
C VAL A 61 -5.94 -1.51 -16.69
N PHE A 62 -4.83 -0.94 -17.17
CA PHE A 62 -4.35 -1.12 -18.55
C PHE A 62 -4.04 -2.58 -18.86
N ASP A 63 -3.20 -3.23 -18.06
CA ASP A 63 -2.79 -4.63 -18.26
C ASP A 63 -4.03 -5.53 -18.29
N ASN A 64 -4.98 -5.32 -17.36
CA ASN A 64 -6.22 -6.09 -17.32
C ASN A 64 -7.10 -5.85 -18.54
N ALA A 65 -7.35 -4.59 -18.90
CA ALA A 65 -8.16 -4.24 -20.07
C ALA A 65 -7.55 -4.80 -21.37
N LEU A 66 -6.23 -4.67 -21.53
CA LEU A 66 -5.49 -5.18 -22.68
C LEU A 66 -5.63 -6.70 -22.77
N GLY A 67 -5.41 -7.41 -21.67
CA GLY A 67 -5.50 -8.85 -21.65
C GLY A 67 -6.88 -9.42 -21.91
N VAL A 68 -7.91 -8.82 -21.29
CA VAL A 68 -9.30 -9.21 -21.54
C VAL A 68 -9.66 -8.95 -23.01
N THR A 69 -9.22 -7.82 -23.58
CA THR A 69 -9.40 -7.51 -25.01
C THR A 69 -8.71 -8.53 -25.91
N ILE A 70 -7.48 -8.94 -25.58
CA ILE A 70 -6.75 -9.99 -26.30
C ILE A 70 -7.49 -11.32 -26.20
N GLY A 71 -7.97 -11.71 -25.02
CA GLY A 71 -8.75 -12.95 -24.83
C GLY A 71 -10.03 -12.98 -25.65
N ILE A 72 -10.79 -11.88 -25.67
CA ILE A 72 -12.01 -11.72 -26.47
C ILE A 72 -11.69 -11.81 -27.97
N THR A 73 -10.62 -11.15 -28.41
CA THR A 73 -10.22 -11.15 -29.82
C THR A 73 -9.73 -12.53 -30.26
N LEU A 74 -8.90 -13.18 -29.43
CA LEU A 74 -8.39 -14.52 -29.69
C LEU A 74 -9.52 -15.55 -29.76
N SER A 75 -10.48 -15.49 -28.82
CA SER A 75 -11.63 -16.38 -28.85
C SER A 75 -12.52 -16.16 -30.07
N GLY A 76 -12.74 -14.90 -30.47
CA GLY A 76 -13.44 -14.57 -31.71
C GLY A 76 -12.76 -15.18 -32.95
N LEU A 77 -11.43 -15.03 -33.06
CA LEU A 77 -10.64 -15.62 -34.14
C LEU A 77 -10.73 -17.15 -34.15
N MET A 78 -10.62 -17.79 -32.98
CA MET A 78 -10.72 -19.25 -32.88
C MET A 78 -12.10 -19.77 -33.28
N VAL A 79 -13.17 -19.05 -32.93
CA VAL A 79 -14.54 -19.40 -33.33
C VAL A 79 -14.71 -19.33 -34.85
N LEU A 80 -14.05 -18.38 -35.52
CA LEU A 80 -14.07 -18.29 -36.99
C LEU A 80 -13.35 -19.47 -37.64
N VAL A 81 -12.29 -20.01 -37.02
CA VAL A 81 -11.49 -21.12 -37.56
C VAL A 81 -12.07 -22.50 -37.24
N VAL A 82 -12.48 -22.72 -35.99
CA VAL A 82 -12.86 -24.04 -35.45
C VAL A 82 -14.39 -24.21 -35.35
N GLY A 83 -15.14 -23.12 -35.44
CA GLY A 83 -16.60 -23.10 -35.32
C GLY A 83 -17.10 -23.06 -33.87
N LYS A 84 -18.40 -23.30 -33.69
CA LYS A 84 -19.09 -23.31 -32.38
C LYS A 84 -19.54 -24.72 -32.02
N GLY A 85 -19.29 -25.14 -30.78
CA GLY A 85 -19.74 -26.43 -30.23
C GLY A 85 -19.07 -26.78 -28.91
N VAL A 86 -19.48 -27.89 -28.29
CA VAL A 86 -19.09 -28.25 -26.90
C VAL A 86 -17.58 -28.45 -26.77
N TRP A 87 -16.96 -29.18 -27.70
CA TRP A 87 -15.51 -29.42 -27.64
C TRP A 87 -14.72 -28.17 -28.07
N GLN A 88 -15.29 -27.32 -28.94
CA GLN A 88 -14.68 -26.04 -29.31
C GLN A 88 -14.63 -25.08 -28.12
N ILE A 89 -15.66 -25.06 -27.27
CA ILE A 89 -15.64 -24.29 -26.01
C ILE A 89 -14.45 -24.73 -25.15
N ALA A 90 -14.27 -26.04 -24.96
CA ALA A 90 -13.17 -26.56 -24.17
C ALA A 90 -11.80 -26.14 -24.74
N LEU A 91 -11.63 -26.24 -26.07
CA LEU A 91 -10.39 -25.84 -26.73
C LEU A 91 -10.12 -24.33 -26.61
N VAL A 92 -11.12 -23.48 -26.87
CA VAL A 92 -10.97 -22.03 -26.77
C VAL A 92 -10.62 -21.61 -25.35
N LEU A 93 -11.32 -22.14 -24.35
CA LEU A 93 -11.05 -21.83 -22.95
C LEU A 93 -9.65 -22.30 -22.53
N PHE A 94 -9.24 -23.50 -22.95
CA PHE A 94 -7.90 -24.04 -22.68
C PHE A 94 -6.81 -23.10 -23.23
N VAL A 95 -6.92 -22.69 -24.49
CA VAL A 95 -5.95 -21.79 -25.13
C VAL A 95 -5.95 -20.42 -24.47
N VAL A 96 -7.13 -19.82 -24.24
CA VAL A 96 -7.24 -18.50 -23.59
C VAL A 96 -6.64 -18.52 -22.19
N LEU A 97 -6.88 -19.56 -21.39
CA LEU A 97 -6.32 -19.69 -20.05
C LEU A 97 -4.79 -19.81 -20.07
N LEU A 98 -4.24 -20.65 -20.96
CA LEU A 98 -2.79 -20.81 -21.11
C LEU A 98 -2.11 -19.50 -21.54
N VAL A 99 -2.64 -18.86 -22.58
CA VAL A 99 -2.11 -17.59 -23.09
C VAL A 99 -2.21 -16.52 -22.01
N SER A 100 -3.37 -16.37 -21.37
CA SER A 100 -3.56 -15.35 -20.33
C SER A 100 -2.63 -15.57 -19.13
N ARG A 101 -2.37 -16.83 -18.75
CA ARG A 101 -1.46 -17.15 -17.65
C ARG A 101 0.01 -16.91 -18.00
N ALA A 102 0.38 -17.03 -19.28
CA ALA A 102 1.70 -16.66 -19.77
C ALA A 102 1.91 -15.13 -19.77
N PHE A 103 0.87 -14.35 -20.06
CA PHE A 103 0.93 -12.88 -20.03
C PHE A 103 0.89 -12.27 -18.62
N SER A 104 0.21 -12.90 -17.67
CA SER A 104 0.02 -12.33 -16.33
C SER A 104 0.26 -13.35 -15.20
N PRO A 105 1.03 -12.98 -14.16
CA PRO A 105 1.16 -13.79 -12.95
C PRO A 105 -0.14 -13.84 -12.12
N ASN A 106 -1.09 -12.94 -12.35
CA ASN A 106 -2.35 -12.88 -11.59
C ASN A 106 -3.37 -13.90 -12.11
N PRO A 107 -3.80 -14.91 -11.32
CA PRO A 107 -4.78 -15.89 -11.78
C PRO A 107 -6.16 -15.28 -12.08
N ALA A 108 -6.56 -14.21 -11.38
CA ALA A 108 -7.86 -13.57 -11.61
C ALA A 108 -7.98 -12.98 -13.02
N PHE A 109 -6.84 -12.57 -13.61
CA PHE A 109 -6.77 -12.10 -14.98
C PHE A 109 -7.13 -13.18 -15.99
N ALA A 110 -6.53 -14.38 -15.84
CA ALA A 110 -6.81 -15.51 -16.73
C ALA A 110 -8.27 -15.96 -16.62
N VAL A 111 -8.82 -15.96 -15.40
CA VAL A 111 -10.24 -16.25 -15.16
C VAL A 111 -11.14 -15.20 -15.83
N ALA A 112 -10.85 -13.91 -15.68
CA ALA A 112 -11.64 -12.84 -16.30
C ALA A 112 -11.65 -12.96 -17.84
N ALA A 113 -10.48 -13.17 -18.45
CA ALA A 113 -10.35 -13.38 -19.89
C ALA A 113 -11.15 -14.63 -20.34
N ALA A 114 -11.02 -15.75 -19.64
CA ALA A 114 -11.74 -16.98 -19.95
C ALA A 114 -13.27 -16.82 -19.85
N VAL A 115 -13.77 -16.11 -18.83
CA VAL A 115 -15.20 -15.81 -18.69
C VAL A 115 -15.71 -14.99 -19.87
N GLN A 116 -15.00 -13.94 -20.26
CA GLN A 116 -15.40 -13.14 -21.44
C GLN A 116 -15.33 -13.95 -22.73
N SER A 117 -14.29 -14.76 -22.91
CA SER A 117 -14.17 -15.66 -24.07
C SER A 117 -15.29 -16.71 -24.11
N GLY A 118 -15.72 -17.23 -22.97
CA GLY A 118 -16.87 -18.14 -22.90
C GLY A 118 -18.16 -17.49 -23.41
N ILE A 119 -18.39 -16.24 -23.02
CA ILE A 119 -19.52 -15.44 -23.54
C ILE A 119 -19.41 -15.28 -25.06
N VAL A 120 -18.20 -15.04 -25.59
CA VAL A 120 -17.98 -14.89 -27.04
C VAL A 120 -18.38 -16.17 -27.80
N VAL A 121 -18.02 -17.34 -27.28
CA VAL A 121 -18.31 -18.63 -27.94
C VAL A 121 -19.80 -18.98 -27.84
N ILE A 122 -20.42 -18.76 -26.69
CA ILE A 122 -21.78 -19.22 -26.37
C ILE A 122 -22.85 -18.29 -26.95
N VAL A 123 -22.66 -16.97 -26.85
CA VAL A 123 -23.70 -16.01 -27.22
C VAL A 123 -23.66 -15.79 -28.75
N PRO A 124 -24.80 -15.97 -29.47
CA PRO A 124 -24.89 -15.66 -30.90
C PRO A 124 -24.56 -14.20 -31.19
N ASP A 125 -23.89 -13.93 -32.31
CA ASP A 125 -23.66 -12.55 -32.74
C ASP A 125 -24.89 -12.02 -33.49
N PRO A 126 -25.28 -10.75 -33.27
CA PRO A 126 -26.17 -10.05 -34.19
C PRO A 126 -25.54 -10.08 -35.59
N SER A 127 -26.33 -10.45 -36.60
CA SER A 127 -25.87 -10.70 -37.96
C SER A 127 -25.04 -9.55 -38.54
N GLY A 128 -23.83 -9.85 -39.03
CA GLY A 128 -23.09 -9.00 -39.97
C GLY A 128 -21.91 -8.20 -39.41
N MET A 129 -21.65 -8.20 -38.10
CA MET A 129 -20.52 -7.43 -37.53
C MET A 129 -19.58 -8.29 -36.69
N ALA A 130 -18.68 -9.01 -37.37
CA ALA A 130 -17.54 -9.64 -36.71
C ALA A 130 -16.70 -8.58 -35.97
N PHE A 131 -16.23 -8.90 -34.77
CA PHE A 131 -15.37 -8.05 -33.91
C PHE A 131 -16.03 -6.85 -33.18
N THR A 132 -17.35 -6.68 -33.21
CA THR A 132 -18.05 -5.68 -32.36
C THR A 132 -17.69 -5.82 -30.88
N ARG A 133 -17.62 -7.06 -30.40
CA ARG A 133 -17.22 -7.41 -29.03
C ARG A 133 -15.77 -7.00 -28.71
N SER A 134 -14.86 -7.08 -29.68
CA SER A 134 -13.48 -6.61 -29.49
C SER A 134 -13.41 -5.09 -29.41
N LEU A 135 -14.18 -4.38 -30.24
CA LEU A 135 -14.30 -2.92 -30.16
C LEU A 135 -14.92 -2.47 -28.83
N ASP A 136 -15.95 -3.16 -28.35
CA ASP A 136 -16.54 -2.94 -27.04
C ASP A 136 -15.50 -3.06 -25.91
N ALA A 137 -14.64 -4.07 -25.98
CA ALA A 137 -13.58 -4.27 -24.99
C ALA A 137 -12.54 -3.14 -25.02
N ILE A 138 -12.19 -2.63 -26.21
CA ILE A 138 -11.29 -1.47 -26.35
C ILE A 138 -11.92 -0.22 -25.75
N VAL A 139 -13.19 0.08 -26.10
CA VAL A 139 -13.94 1.21 -25.52
C VAL A 139 -13.98 1.11 -24.01
N ALA A 140 -14.29 -0.07 -23.48
CA ALA A 140 -14.31 -0.33 -22.05
C ALA A 140 -12.97 -0.07 -21.36
N GLY A 141 -11.86 -0.50 -21.99
CA GLY A 141 -10.51 -0.26 -21.50
C GLY A 141 -10.15 1.23 -21.46
N VAL A 142 -10.45 1.96 -22.54
CA VAL A 142 -10.22 3.40 -22.62
C VAL A 142 -11.03 4.14 -21.56
N VAL A 143 -12.33 3.81 -21.44
CA VAL A 143 -13.22 4.43 -20.45
C VAL A 143 -12.78 4.09 -19.03
N ALA A 144 -12.33 2.86 -18.76
CA ALA A 144 -11.79 2.48 -17.44
C ALA A 144 -10.53 3.27 -17.07
N LEU A 145 -9.62 3.49 -18.03
CA LEU A 145 -8.42 4.29 -17.81
C LEU A 145 -8.74 5.76 -17.59
N LEU A 146 -9.64 6.33 -18.40
CA LEU A 146 -10.13 7.69 -18.22
C LEU A 146 -10.82 7.85 -16.87
N ALA A 147 -11.68 6.91 -16.48
CA ALA A 147 -12.32 6.91 -15.17
C ALA A 147 -11.28 6.87 -14.05
N THR A 148 -10.24 6.05 -14.17
CA THR A 148 -9.12 5.99 -13.20
C THR A 148 -8.38 7.32 -13.10
N ALA A 149 -8.20 8.02 -14.22
CA ALA A 149 -7.51 9.31 -14.28
C ALA A 149 -8.38 10.48 -13.77
N LEU A 150 -9.69 10.46 -14.05
CA LEU A 150 -10.58 11.60 -13.84
C LEU A 150 -11.39 11.51 -12.55
N ILE A 151 -11.70 10.29 -12.09
CA ILE A 151 -12.57 10.06 -10.93
C ILE A 151 -11.72 9.52 -9.77
N PRO A 152 -11.34 10.36 -8.80
CA PRO A 152 -10.50 9.93 -7.69
C PRO A 152 -11.27 9.00 -6.74
N ARG A 153 -10.68 7.84 -6.38
CA ARG A 153 -11.24 6.87 -5.40
C ARG A 153 -11.12 7.31 -3.92
N ASN A 154 -10.83 8.58 -3.63
CA ASN A 154 -10.45 9.05 -2.28
C ASN A 154 -9.35 8.25 -1.55
N PRO A 155 -8.24 7.84 -2.21
CA PRO A 155 -7.17 7.04 -1.58
C PRO A 155 -6.49 7.73 -0.38
N ASN A 156 -6.53 9.06 -0.31
CA ASN A 156 -5.84 9.83 0.72
C ASN A 156 -6.39 9.58 2.13
N ARG A 157 -7.71 9.40 2.28
CA ARG A 157 -8.31 9.14 3.59
C ARG A 157 -7.84 7.81 4.17
N ASP A 158 -7.70 6.80 3.31
CA ASP A 158 -7.20 5.48 3.72
C ASP A 158 -5.71 5.54 4.05
N ALA A 159 -4.90 6.24 3.25
CA ALA A 159 -3.47 6.41 3.51
C ALA A 159 -3.21 7.15 4.83
N SER A 160 -3.86 8.28 5.10
CA SER A 160 -3.70 9.02 6.36
C SER A 160 -4.18 8.21 7.57
N ARG A 161 -5.23 7.38 7.39
CA ARG A 161 -5.74 6.51 8.46
C ARG A 161 -4.75 5.40 8.81
N GLU A 162 -4.17 4.73 7.81
CA GLU A 162 -3.14 3.70 8.05
C GLU A 162 -1.86 4.30 8.63
N ARG A 163 -1.46 5.49 8.18
CA ARG A 163 -0.36 6.27 8.79
C ARG A 163 -0.59 6.48 10.28
N ARG A 164 -1.75 7.03 10.68
CA ARG A 164 -2.06 7.27 12.11
C ARG A 164 -2.06 5.99 12.93
N ARG A 165 -2.58 4.90 12.38
CA ARG A 165 -2.56 3.57 13.04
C ARG A 165 -1.14 3.07 13.23
N LEU A 166 -0.27 3.24 12.24
CA LEU A 166 1.13 2.86 12.32
C LEU A 166 1.84 3.64 13.44
N PHE A 167 1.78 4.98 13.42
CA PHE A 167 2.44 5.80 14.45
C PHE A 167 1.88 5.54 15.86
N ALA A 168 0.57 5.31 16.00
CA ALA A 168 -0.02 4.91 17.27
C ALA A 168 0.52 3.56 17.76
N ALA A 169 0.53 2.52 16.90
CA ALA A 169 1.04 1.19 17.26
C ALA A 169 2.54 1.21 17.61
N VAL A 170 3.33 2.04 16.91
CA VAL A 170 4.74 2.24 17.23
C VAL A 170 4.88 2.95 18.58
N GLY A 171 4.11 4.01 18.84
CA GLY A 171 4.12 4.71 20.12
C GLY A 171 3.77 3.80 21.30
N GLU A 172 2.68 3.03 21.18
CA GLU A 172 2.26 2.05 22.21
C GLU A 172 3.29 0.94 22.41
N GLY A 173 3.93 0.49 21.34
CA GLY A 173 4.97 -0.54 21.40
C GLY A 173 6.23 -0.04 22.09
N THR A 174 6.70 1.16 21.74
CA THR A 174 7.90 1.75 22.35
C THR A 174 7.65 2.18 23.79
N ALA A 175 6.46 2.67 24.14
CA ALA A 175 6.10 2.95 25.53
C ALA A 175 6.26 1.70 26.41
N SER A 176 5.80 0.54 25.95
CA SER A 176 6.02 -0.72 26.67
C SER A 176 7.48 -1.13 26.78
N VAL A 177 8.33 -0.79 25.80
CA VAL A 177 9.79 -1.02 25.92
C VAL A 177 10.40 -0.07 26.96
N VAL A 178 9.91 1.16 27.06
CA VAL A 178 10.33 2.11 28.11
C VAL A 178 9.94 1.57 29.48
N ASP A 179 8.72 1.08 29.66
CA ASP A 179 8.25 0.50 30.93
C ASP A 179 9.08 -0.75 31.29
N CYS A 180 9.35 -1.61 30.31
CA CYS A 180 10.23 -2.77 30.45
C CYS A 180 11.60 -2.37 31.02
N LEU A 181 12.28 -1.40 30.40
CA LEU A 181 13.60 -0.95 30.85
C LEU A 181 13.55 -0.20 32.20
N ARG A 182 12.51 0.61 32.43
CA ARG A 182 12.38 1.44 33.64
C ARG A 182 12.14 0.59 34.87
N ASP A 183 11.25 -0.39 34.76
CA ASP A 183 10.76 -1.16 35.90
C ASP A 183 11.25 -2.61 35.96
N ALA A 184 12.11 -3.00 35.01
CA ALA A 184 12.57 -4.37 34.81
C ALA A 184 11.39 -5.35 34.57
N ASP A 185 10.37 -4.88 33.86
CA ASP A 185 9.16 -5.64 33.55
C ASP A 185 9.33 -6.43 32.23
N GLU A 186 9.58 -7.73 32.33
CA GLU A 186 9.69 -8.63 31.17
C GLU A 186 8.38 -8.69 30.36
N ALA A 187 7.22 -8.70 31.04
CA ALA A 187 5.91 -8.78 30.37
C ALA A 187 5.62 -7.52 29.55
N ALA A 188 6.07 -6.34 30.04
CA ALA A 188 6.02 -5.11 29.24
C ALA A 188 6.89 -5.22 27.98
N GLY A 189 8.06 -5.86 28.05
CA GLY A 189 8.92 -6.13 26.89
C GLY A 189 8.24 -6.99 25.83
N GLU A 190 7.63 -8.11 26.25
CA GLU A 190 6.89 -9.01 25.38
C GLU A 190 5.67 -8.31 24.73
N LEU A 191 4.93 -7.53 25.52
CA LEU A 191 3.80 -6.73 25.04
C LEU A 191 4.26 -5.70 24.00
N GLY A 192 5.36 -5.00 24.25
CA GLY A 192 5.98 -4.06 23.33
C GLY A 192 6.35 -4.72 22.00
N LEU A 193 7.02 -5.87 22.05
CA LEU A 193 7.36 -6.64 20.85
C LEU A 193 6.11 -7.10 20.07
N THR A 194 5.06 -7.52 20.77
CA THR A 194 3.79 -7.92 20.15
C THR A 194 3.11 -6.76 19.44
N ARG A 195 3.06 -5.57 20.06
CA ARG A 195 2.53 -4.34 19.45
C ARG A 195 3.34 -3.92 18.22
N LEU A 196 4.66 -3.92 18.33
CA LEU A 196 5.56 -3.58 17.23
C LEU A 196 5.50 -4.59 16.07
N ARG A 197 5.10 -5.85 16.30
CA ARG A 197 4.84 -6.80 15.21
C ARG A 197 3.57 -6.48 14.42
N ARG A 198 2.58 -5.84 15.05
CA ARG A 198 1.32 -5.44 14.41
C ARG A 198 1.46 -4.22 13.50
N THR A 199 2.64 -3.59 13.42
CA THR A 199 2.89 -2.47 12.52
C THR A 199 3.04 -2.91 11.06
N GLN A 200 3.49 -4.15 10.79
CA GLN A 200 3.78 -4.62 9.43
C GLN A 200 2.58 -4.53 8.48
N PRO A 201 1.37 -5.00 8.85
CA PRO A 201 0.21 -4.87 7.97
C PRO A 201 -0.17 -3.41 7.67
N HIS A 202 0.09 -2.48 8.60
CA HIS A 202 -0.15 -1.04 8.40
C HIS A 202 0.87 -0.43 7.45
N ILE A 203 2.15 -0.83 7.55
CA ILE A 203 3.21 -0.46 6.60
C ILE A 203 2.81 -0.94 5.20
N ASP A 204 2.50 -2.22 5.04
CA ASP A 204 2.15 -2.81 3.73
C ASP A 204 0.93 -2.13 3.09
N ALA A 205 -0.09 -1.82 3.89
CA ALA A 205 -1.29 -1.12 3.45
C ALA A 205 -0.99 0.34 3.06
N TRP A 206 -0.18 1.06 3.83
CA TRP A 206 0.21 2.43 3.51
C TRP A 206 1.09 2.48 2.25
N THR A 207 2.08 1.60 2.12
CA THR A 207 2.90 1.44 0.91
C THR A 207 2.04 1.24 -0.33
N THR A 208 1.14 0.25 -0.30
CA THR A 208 0.26 -0.06 -1.44
C THR A 208 -0.62 1.14 -1.82
N SER A 209 -1.15 1.84 -0.82
CA SER A 209 -2.03 3.00 -1.02
C SER A 209 -1.26 4.18 -1.60
N LEU A 210 -0.04 4.43 -1.12
CA LEU A 210 0.79 5.55 -1.54
C LEU A 210 1.33 5.35 -2.96
N GLU A 211 1.81 4.15 -3.29
CA GLU A 211 2.23 3.82 -4.65
C GLU A 211 1.07 3.95 -5.65
N SER A 212 -0.13 3.53 -5.25
CA SER A 212 -1.34 3.69 -6.06
C SER A 212 -1.69 5.17 -6.25
N ALA A 213 -1.67 5.96 -5.17
CA ALA A 213 -1.96 7.40 -5.21
C ALA A 213 -0.96 8.16 -6.11
N ILE A 214 0.34 7.86 -6.01
CA ILE A 214 1.37 8.46 -6.86
C ILE A 214 1.16 8.09 -8.34
N ALA A 215 0.86 6.82 -8.63
CA ALA A 215 0.63 6.37 -9.99
C ALA A 215 -0.57 7.07 -10.63
N VAL A 216 -1.67 7.24 -9.88
CA VAL A 216 -2.86 7.98 -10.35
C VAL A 216 -2.56 9.48 -10.49
N ALA A 217 -1.86 10.09 -9.52
CA ALA A 217 -1.52 11.52 -9.54
C ALA A 217 -0.60 11.91 -10.69
N LYS A 218 0.20 10.97 -11.23
CA LYS A 218 1.03 11.20 -12.43
C LYS A 218 0.22 11.39 -13.71
N ILE A 219 -0.96 10.78 -13.82
CA ILE A 219 -1.82 10.86 -15.01
C ILE A 219 -3.02 11.78 -14.84
N SER A 220 -3.48 11.97 -13.60
CA SER A 220 -4.68 12.74 -13.29
C SER A 220 -4.37 14.24 -13.23
N PRO A 221 -5.02 15.10 -14.04
CA PRO A 221 -4.79 16.54 -14.00
C PRO A 221 -5.19 17.15 -12.64
N PHE A 222 -6.22 16.60 -11.99
CA PHE A 222 -6.74 17.11 -10.70
C PHE A 222 -5.87 16.72 -9.51
N LEU A 223 -5.18 15.58 -9.57
CA LEU A 223 -4.35 15.09 -8.46
C LEU A 223 -2.87 15.41 -8.62
N ARG A 224 -2.43 15.91 -9.79
CA ARG A 224 -1.03 16.24 -10.06
C ARG A 224 -0.45 17.24 -9.07
N ALA A 225 -1.26 18.21 -8.62
CA ALA A 225 -0.87 19.20 -7.61
C ALA A 225 -0.49 18.58 -6.25
N ARG A 226 -0.95 17.36 -5.95
CA ARG A 226 -0.63 16.64 -4.70
C ARG A 226 0.63 15.79 -4.75
N LEU A 227 1.30 15.68 -5.90
CA LEU A 227 2.55 14.90 -6.00
C LEU A 227 3.62 15.30 -4.96
N PRO A 228 3.83 16.60 -4.64
CA PRO A 228 4.80 16.97 -3.60
C PRO A 228 4.42 16.44 -2.21
N GLU A 229 3.13 16.47 -1.86
CA GLU A 229 2.57 15.92 -0.61
C GLU A 229 2.80 14.40 -0.53
N LEU A 230 2.47 13.67 -1.61
CA LEU A 230 2.66 12.22 -1.67
C LEU A 230 4.13 11.80 -1.58
N HIS A 231 5.05 12.52 -2.21
CA HIS A 231 6.49 12.24 -2.07
C HIS A 231 7.01 12.54 -0.67
N ARG A 232 6.39 13.47 0.07
CA ARG A 232 6.68 13.69 1.49
C ARG A 232 6.23 12.49 2.32
N ASP A 233 5.04 11.96 2.07
CA ASP A 233 4.56 10.73 2.72
C ASP A 233 5.47 9.52 2.46
N VAL A 234 6.11 9.42 1.29
CA VAL A 234 7.08 8.33 1.01
C VAL A 234 8.26 8.39 1.97
N ARG A 235 8.76 9.59 2.28
CA ARG A 235 9.86 9.77 3.25
C ARG A 235 9.43 9.37 4.65
N PHE A 236 8.22 9.76 5.07
CA PHE A 236 7.69 9.37 6.37
C PHE A 236 7.46 7.87 6.51
N LEU A 237 6.94 7.22 5.46
CA LEU A 237 6.78 5.78 5.40
C LEU A 237 8.13 5.07 5.55
N ALA A 238 9.15 5.49 4.81
CA ALA A 238 10.49 4.90 4.90
C ALA A 238 11.08 5.04 6.31
N ALA A 239 10.95 6.22 6.94
CA ALA A 239 11.40 6.45 8.31
C ALA A 239 10.65 5.56 9.32
N ALA A 240 9.33 5.46 9.20
CA ALA A 240 8.50 4.63 10.07
C ALA A 240 8.79 3.14 9.91
N GLU A 241 9.09 2.69 8.70
CA GLU A 241 9.45 1.30 8.40
C GLU A 241 10.79 0.90 9.03
N LEU A 242 11.82 1.75 8.86
CA LEU A 242 13.13 1.57 9.49
C LEU A 242 13.01 1.57 11.02
N ALA A 243 12.31 2.56 11.58
CA ALA A 243 12.09 2.67 13.01
C ALA A 243 11.36 1.45 13.56
N SER A 244 10.28 1.00 12.90
CA SER A 244 9.51 -0.18 13.32
C SER A 244 10.37 -1.45 13.35
N ARG A 245 11.24 -1.66 12.35
CA ARG A 245 12.17 -2.79 12.33
C ARG A 245 13.18 -2.71 13.47
N HIS A 246 13.84 -1.56 13.65
CA HIS A 246 14.83 -1.38 14.71
C HIS A 246 14.21 -1.53 16.10
N LEU A 247 13.04 -0.94 16.33
CA LEU A 247 12.33 -1.04 17.60
C LEU A 247 11.94 -2.49 17.95
N ARG A 248 11.62 -3.35 16.97
CA ARG A 248 11.37 -4.78 17.24
C ARG A 248 12.60 -5.50 17.76
N THR A 249 13.76 -5.20 17.18
CA THR A 249 15.04 -5.75 17.65
C THR A 249 15.38 -5.21 19.04
N LEU A 250 15.15 -3.92 19.27
CA LEU A 250 15.33 -3.28 20.57
C LEU A 250 14.44 -3.91 21.64
N ALA A 251 13.14 -4.09 21.35
CA ALA A 251 12.17 -4.69 22.27
C ALA A 251 12.58 -6.11 22.68
N ARG A 252 12.96 -6.95 21.70
CA ARG A 252 13.44 -8.31 21.97
C ARG A 252 14.68 -8.31 22.87
N ARG A 253 15.59 -7.36 22.67
CA ARG A 253 16.82 -7.28 23.46
C ARG A 253 16.54 -6.74 24.87
N ALA A 254 15.68 -5.74 25.00
CA ALA A 254 15.25 -5.19 26.28
C ALA A 254 14.56 -6.26 27.15
N GLU A 255 13.64 -7.05 26.56
CA GLU A 255 12.98 -8.19 27.21
C GLU A 255 14.00 -9.17 27.82
N PHE A 256 15.03 -9.55 27.06
CA PHE A 256 16.08 -10.43 27.57
C PHE A 256 16.94 -9.75 28.64
N LEU A 257 17.26 -8.47 28.47
CA LEU A 257 18.16 -7.70 29.31
C LEU A 257 17.60 -7.57 30.74
N VAL A 258 16.30 -7.35 30.90
CA VAL A 258 15.67 -7.10 32.20
C VAL A 258 15.41 -8.36 33.04
N ARG A 259 15.73 -9.56 32.51
CA ARG A 259 15.57 -10.84 33.23
C ARG A 259 16.42 -10.95 34.49
N ASP A 260 17.46 -10.13 34.61
CA ASP A 260 18.26 -10.01 35.83
C ASP A 260 17.56 -9.23 36.95
N GLY A 261 16.37 -8.66 36.69
CA GLY A 261 15.60 -7.86 37.64
C GLY A 261 16.16 -6.45 37.86
N VAL A 262 17.16 -6.03 37.07
CA VAL A 262 17.84 -4.74 37.25
C VAL A 262 17.14 -3.64 36.43
N LYS A 263 16.72 -2.58 37.13
CA LYS A 263 16.11 -1.40 36.51
C LYS A 263 17.13 -0.55 35.77
N ARG A 264 16.75 -0.03 34.59
CA ARG A 264 17.62 0.74 33.68
C ARG A 264 16.96 2.07 33.28
N PRO A 265 16.73 2.99 34.23
CA PRO A 265 16.01 4.24 33.98
C PRO A 265 16.69 5.13 32.94
N ALA A 266 18.03 5.14 32.87
CA ALA A 266 18.77 5.92 31.88
C ALA A 266 18.51 5.43 30.44
N LEU A 267 18.52 4.10 30.23
CA LEU A 267 18.15 3.50 28.94
C LEU A 267 16.67 3.77 28.60
N ALA A 268 15.79 3.67 29.59
CA ALA A 268 14.37 3.97 29.41
C ALA A 268 14.15 5.43 28.98
N GLU A 269 14.90 6.38 29.56
CA GLU A 269 14.80 7.81 29.22
C GLU A 269 15.24 8.09 27.78
N ILE A 270 16.38 7.56 27.34
CA ILE A 270 16.85 7.80 25.97
C ILE A 270 15.92 7.15 24.93
N VAL A 271 15.37 5.97 25.22
CA VAL A 271 14.35 5.32 24.37
C VAL A 271 13.08 6.17 24.33
N ALA A 272 12.64 6.72 25.46
CA ALA A 272 11.48 7.60 25.52
C ALA A 272 11.67 8.91 24.73
N ARG A 273 12.88 9.48 24.73
CA ARG A 273 13.23 10.64 23.91
C ARG A 273 13.16 10.31 22.42
N LEU A 274 13.77 9.22 21.98
CA LEU A 274 13.69 8.78 20.58
C LEU A 274 12.24 8.47 20.15
N ALA A 275 11.44 7.87 21.04
CA ALA A 275 10.01 7.63 20.83
C ALA A 275 9.23 8.94 20.64
N THR A 276 9.56 9.96 21.45
CA THR A 276 8.96 11.30 21.34
C THR A 276 9.32 11.94 20.01
N GLY A 277 10.57 11.84 19.57
CA GLY A 277 10.99 12.32 18.25
C GLY A 277 10.21 11.64 17.12
N LEU A 278 10.03 10.33 17.19
CA LEU A 278 9.23 9.59 16.22
C LEU A 278 7.73 9.97 16.23
N ARG A 279 7.15 10.23 17.40
CA ARG A 279 5.78 10.77 17.51
C ARG A 279 5.67 12.13 16.83
N LEU A 280 6.64 13.02 17.06
CA LEU A 280 6.68 14.34 16.42
C LEU A 280 6.82 14.22 14.90
N ILE A 281 7.59 13.27 14.37
CA ILE A 281 7.63 12.98 12.92
C ILE A 281 6.23 12.65 12.39
N GLY A 282 5.47 11.85 13.12
CA GLY A 282 4.08 11.51 12.77
C GLY A 282 3.14 12.72 12.79
N GLU A 283 3.30 13.61 13.76
CA GLU A 283 2.52 14.86 13.88
C GLU A 283 2.87 15.86 12.78
N GLU A 284 4.15 16.01 12.45
CA GLU A 284 4.62 16.84 11.32
C GLU A 284 4.09 16.35 9.96
N ALA A 285 3.70 15.08 9.86
CA ALA A 285 3.05 14.52 8.68
C ALA A 285 1.56 14.90 8.57
N ASP A 286 0.90 15.18 9.70
CA ASP A 286 -0.47 15.70 9.75
C ASP A 286 -0.50 17.23 9.65
N ASP A 287 0.46 17.94 10.28
CA ASP A 287 0.54 19.39 10.31
C ASP A 287 1.95 19.92 9.98
N PRO A 288 2.15 20.48 8.77
CA PRO A 288 3.41 21.09 8.38
C PRO A 288 3.87 22.27 9.27
N GLN A 289 2.99 22.90 10.04
CA GLN A 289 3.34 24.03 10.91
C GLN A 289 4.16 23.61 12.13
N VAL A 290 4.13 22.32 12.49
CA VAL A 290 4.90 21.74 13.61
C VAL A 290 6.32 21.34 13.19
N SER A 291 6.72 21.67 11.95
CA SER A 291 7.98 21.18 11.36
C SER A 291 9.22 21.64 12.12
N GLY A 292 10.12 20.69 12.38
CA GLY A 292 11.45 20.95 12.94
C GLY A 292 11.59 20.56 14.41
N ALA A 293 10.48 20.41 15.14
CA ALA A 293 10.50 19.96 16.53
C ALA A 293 11.08 18.55 16.66
N ALA A 294 10.73 17.64 15.74
CA ALA A 294 11.30 16.29 15.73
C ALA A 294 12.81 16.33 15.51
N ARG A 295 13.29 17.13 14.55
CA ARG A 295 14.70 17.23 14.21
C ARG A 295 15.52 17.74 15.39
N SER A 296 15.08 18.83 16.04
CA SER A 296 15.78 19.38 17.20
C SER A 296 15.93 18.35 18.31
N LEU A 297 14.83 17.68 18.69
CA LEU A 297 14.83 16.69 19.76
C LEU A 297 15.71 15.48 19.44
N LEU A 298 15.65 14.99 18.20
CA LEU A 298 16.46 13.86 17.75
C LEU A 298 17.94 14.21 17.65
N THR A 299 18.29 15.44 17.28
CA THR A 299 19.68 15.93 17.28
C THR A 299 20.24 15.92 18.70
N ASP A 300 19.48 16.42 19.67
CA ASP A 300 19.91 16.43 21.07
C ASP A 300 20.03 15.01 21.64
N ALA A 301 19.11 14.11 21.29
CA ALA A 301 19.18 12.71 21.67
C ALA A 301 20.39 12.01 21.04
N ALA A 302 20.68 12.24 19.75
CA ALA A 302 21.79 11.62 19.05
C ALA A 302 23.15 11.98 19.66
N ARG A 303 23.35 13.25 20.06
CA ARG A 303 24.57 13.73 20.73
C ARG A 303 24.81 13.10 22.10
N GLN A 304 23.78 12.52 22.72
CA GLN A 304 23.88 11.89 24.03
C GLN A 304 24.12 10.39 23.93
N LEU A 305 24.13 9.78 22.72
CA LEU A 305 24.29 8.34 22.51
C LEU A 305 25.75 7.87 22.67
N ASP A 306 26.31 8.15 23.83
CA ASP A 306 27.61 7.68 24.30
C ASP A 306 27.40 6.72 25.50
N PRO A 307 27.85 5.45 25.41
CA PRO A 307 27.76 4.51 26.53
C PRO A 307 28.43 5.02 27.81
N SER A 308 29.55 5.75 27.70
CA SER A 308 30.27 6.30 28.85
C SER A 308 29.50 7.38 29.60
N ILE A 309 28.54 8.04 28.92
CA ILE A 309 27.69 9.08 29.49
C ILE A 309 26.37 8.49 30.01
N ILE A 310 25.71 7.63 29.23
CA ILE A 310 24.38 7.09 29.57
C ILE A 310 24.48 5.99 30.64
N VAL A 311 25.51 5.15 30.55
CA VAL A 311 25.71 3.99 31.43
C VAL A 311 27.19 3.86 31.84
N PRO A 312 27.77 4.85 32.54
CA PRO A 312 29.20 4.87 32.90
C PRO A 312 29.67 3.59 33.59
N ASP A 313 28.85 3.08 34.52
CA ASP A 313 29.12 1.85 35.29
C ASP A 313 28.32 0.64 34.77
N GLY A 314 27.73 0.74 33.57
CA GLY A 314 26.87 -0.29 33.01
C GLY A 314 27.63 -1.52 32.52
N HIS A 315 26.97 -2.68 32.53
CA HIS A 315 27.54 -3.89 31.95
C HIS A 315 27.68 -3.74 30.42
N VAL A 316 28.52 -4.58 29.80
CA VAL A 316 28.69 -4.63 28.34
C VAL A 316 27.35 -4.76 27.61
N THR A 317 26.37 -5.43 28.20
CA THR A 317 25.03 -5.56 27.65
C THR A 317 24.24 -4.25 27.64
N ASP A 318 24.43 -3.39 28.64
CA ASP A 318 23.80 -2.07 28.73
C ASP A 318 24.45 -1.09 27.75
N GLN A 319 25.79 -1.13 27.65
CA GLN A 319 26.55 -0.36 26.66
C GLN A 319 26.15 -0.76 25.23
N ALA A 320 26.00 -2.06 24.97
CA ALA A 320 25.50 -2.56 23.69
C ALA A 320 24.10 -2.04 23.36
N MET A 321 23.24 -1.79 24.35
CA MET A 321 21.94 -1.17 24.10
C MET A 321 22.07 0.25 23.59
N VAL A 322 22.95 1.05 24.17
CA VAL A 322 23.21 2.42 23.71
C VAL A 322 23.70 2.41 22.27
N LEU A 323 24.64 1.52 21.94
CA LEU A 323 25.15 1.38 20.57
C LEU A 323 24.05 0.98 19.57
N MET A 324 23.11 0.13 19.98
CA MET A 324 21.97 -0.27 19.16
C MET A 324 20.95 0.86 18.89
N LEU A 325 20.94 1.92 19.72
CA LEU A 325 20.08 3.09 19.50
C LEU A 325 20.66 4.07 18.47
N ARG A 326 21.98 4.01 18.19
CA ARG A 326 22.65 4.92 17.25
C ARG A 326 22.09 4.82 15.82
N PRO A 327 21.93 3.62 15.22
CA PRO A 327 21.30 3.51 13.90
C PRO A 327 19.86 4.04 13.87
N LEU A 328 19.08 3.79 14.93
CA LEU A 328 17.71 4.30 15.04
C LEU A 328 17.69 5.83 15.05
N ALA A 329 18.56 6.49 15.82
CA ALA A 329 18.64 7.95 15.83
C ALA A 329 19.01 8.53 14.47
N VAL A 330 19.98 7.92 13.77
CA VAL A 330 20.36 8.31 12.40
C VAL A 330 19.19 8.15 11.43
N ASP A 331 18.50 7.00 11.45
CA ASP A 331 17.36 6.74 10.57
C ASP A 331 16.22 7.75 10.80
N LEU A 332 15.93 8.08 12.06
CA LEU A 332 14.91 9.07 12.41
C LEU A 332 15.30 10.48 11.96
N LEU A 333 16.57 10.88 12.13
CA LEU A 333 17.09 12.16 11.65
C LEU A 333 17.02 12.27 10.13
N VAL A 334 17.43 11.22 9.41
CA VAL A 334 17.28 11.13 7.95
C VAL A 334 15.81 11.20 7.56
N GLY A 335 14.92 10.59 8.36
CA GLY A 335 13.47 10.70 8.22
C GLY A 335 12.93 12.14 8.29
N THR A 336 13.59 13.02 9.05
CA THR A 336 13.26 14.47 9.08
C THR A 336 13.79 15.23 7.86
N GLY A 337 14.49 14.57 6.94
CA GLY A 337 15.12 15.16 5.76
C GLY A 337 16.57 15.64 5.98
N MET A 338 17.22 15.24 7.08
CA MET A 338 18.65 15.50 7.29
C MET A 338 19.50 14.58 6.38
N PRO A 339 20.58 15.08 5.75
CA PRO A 339 21.54 14.23 5.06
C PRO A 339 22.16 13.18 5.99
N ILE A 340 22.38 11.97 5.49
CA ILE A 340 22.89 10.84 6.30
C ILE A 340 24.25 11.13 6.94
N GLU A 341 25.15 11.82 6.24
CA GLU A 341 26.48 12.16 6.77
C GLU A 341 26.40 13.18 7.90
N GLU A 342 25.48 14.15 7.81
CA GLU A 342 25.22 15.11 8.88
C GLU A 342 24.62 14.40 10.11
N ALA A 343 23.68 13.49 9.90
CA ALA A 343 23.09 12.70 10.98
C ALA A 343 24.12 11.80 11.69
N ARG A 344 25.07 11.22 10.95
CA ARG A 344 26.16 10.42 11.51
C ARG A 344 27.16 11.26 12.29
N ALA A 345 27.51 12.44 11.79
CA ALA A 345 28.44 13.36 12.43
C ALA A 345 27.95 13.89 13.79
N LEU A 346 26.64 13.78 14.08
CA LEU A 346 26.07 14.12 15.39
C LEU A 346 26.35 13.07 16.47
N LEU A 347 26.71 11.84 16.10
CA LEU A 347 26.97 10.78 17.07
C LEU A 347 28.34 10.96 17.72
N PRO A 348 28.47 10.74 19.04
CA PRO A 348 29.76 10.71 19.73
C PRO A 348 30.73 9.67 19.15
N GLU A 349 32.04 9.93 19.21
CA GLU A 349 33.06 8.91 18.95
C GLU A 349 33.08 7.93 20.14
N VAL A 350 32.93 6.63 19.88
CA VAL A 350 32.87 5.57 20.91
C VAL A 350 33.73 4.40 20.49
#